data_AF-A0A2V9WA51-F1
#
_entry.id   AF-A0A2V9WA51-F1
#
_cell.length_a   1.000
_cell.length_b   1.000
_cell.length_c   1.000
_cell.angle_alpha   90.00
_cell.angle_beta   90.00
_cell.angle_gamma   90.00
#
_symmetry.space_group_name_H-M   'P 1'
#
loop_
_entity.id
_entity.type
_entity.pdbx_description
1 polymer ?
#
loop_
_entity_poly.entity_id
_entity_poly.type
_entity_poly.pdbx_seq_one_letter_code
_entity_poly.pdbx_strand_id
1 'polypeptide(L)'
;MLAMSVVPSSVRAACTNHTGAGTWGFSTSGSIPAIGAVAATGIFTQDVSGKITGKQTRSLNGDIADETFTGTGTINPDCTGTATIQVFESGVLVRTTTLNVVYDDGGREARAVFTSLVLADGTSLPTIITFEARRVFPKKSD
;
A
#
# COMPACT_ATOMS: atom_id res chain seq x y z
N MET A 1 7.17 36.36 -36.99
CA MET A 1 7.30 36.24 -35.52
C MET A 1 6.57 34.97 -35.10
N LEU A 2 7.29 33.87 -34.82
CA LEU A 2 6.69 32.69 -34.20
C LEU A 2 6.51 32.98 -32.71
N ALA A 3 5.27 33.05 -32.24
CA ALA A 3 4.96 33.11 -30.82
C ALA A 3 5.08 31.70 -30.23
N MET A 4 6.11 31.44 -29.41
CA MET A 4 6.19 30.24 -28.58
C MET A 4 5.15 30.38 -27.46
N SER A 5 4.07 29.63 -27.55
CA SER A 5 3.14 29.46 -26.43
C SER A 5 3.85 28.70 -25.32
N VAL A 6 4.21 29.39 -24.24
CA VAL A 6 4.66 28.74 -23.01
C VAL A 6 3.45 28.03 -22.42
N VAL A 7 3.38 26.71 -22.58
CA VAL A 7 2.41 25.88 -21.86
C VAL A 7 2.79 26.03 -20.38
N PRO A 8 1.92 26.52 -19.49
CA PRO A 8 2.22 26.50 -18.07
C PRO A 8 2.44 25.04 -17.69
N SER A 9 3.65 24.70 -17.25
CA SER A 9 3.90 23.43 -16.58
C SER A 9 2.87 23.33 -15.48
N SER A 10 1.93 22.38 -15.61
CA SER A 10 0.99 22.08 -14.54
C SER A 10 1.84 21.86 -13.28
N VAL A 11 1.73 22.75 -12.28
CA VAL A 11 2.28 22.49 -10.97
C VAL A 11 1.55 21.23 -10.51
N ARG A 12 2.22 20.08 -10.61
CA ARG A 12 1.68 18.83 -10.08
C ARG A 12 1.43 19.12 -8.60
N ALA A 13 0.17 19.14 -8.17
CA ALA A 13 -0.14 19.36 -6.77
C ALA A 13 0.68 18.36 -5.96
N ALA A 14 1.48 18.86 -5.01
CA ALA A 14 2.40 18.02 -4.26
C ALA A 14 1.62 16.93 -3.52
N CYS A 15 2.08 15.69 -3.61
CA CYS A 15 1.48 14.60 -2.86
C CYS A 15 1.77 14.77 -1.36
N THR A 16 0.80 14.41 -0.52
CA THR A 16 0.93 14.43 0.95
C THR A 16 0.14 13.27 1.53
N ASN A 17 0.19 13.05 2.84
CA ASN A 17 -0.68 12.05 3.49
C ASN A 17 -2.17 12.29 3.21
N HIS A 18 -2.60 13.53 2.97
CA HIS A 18 -3.97 13.83 2.51
C HIS A 18 -4.29 13.21 1.15
N THR A 19 -3.30 13.00 0.28
CA THR A 19 -3.46 12.30 -0.99
C THR A 19 -3.80 10.83 -0.79
N GLY A 20 -3.26 10.19 0.25
CA GLY A 20 -3.52 8.78 0.58
C GLY A 20 -4.78 8.56 1.43
N ALA A 21 -5.26 9.60 2.12
CA ALA A 21 -6.39 9.48 3.03
C ALA A 21 -7.67 8.97 2.33
N GLY A 22 -8.30 7.95 2.91
CA GLY A 22 -9.54 7.33 2.39
C GLY A 22 -9.54 5.82 2.53
N THR A 23 -10.56 5.18 1.97
CA THR A 23 -10.75 3.72 1.97
C THR A 23 -10.41 3.13 0.61
N TRP A 24 -9.67 2.02 0.64
CA TRP A 24 -9.03 1.41 -0.51
C TRP A 24 -9.31 -0.09 -0.54
N GLY A 25 -9.67 -0.60 -1.71
CA GLY A 25 -9.64 -2.03 -2.01
C GLY A 25 -8.28 -2.36 -2.61
N PHE A 26 -7.71 -3.51 -2.26
CA PHE A 26 -6.38 -3.88 -2.73
C PHE A 26 -6.25 -5.36 -3.03
N SER A 27 -5.20 -5.68 -3.79
CA SER A 27 -4.69 -7.03 -3.99
C SER A 27 -3.18 -7.09 -3.78
N THR A 28 -2.68 -8.23 -3.32
CA THR A 28 -1.26 -8.57 -3.37
C THR A 28 -1.06 -9.81 -4.22
N SER A 29 0.10 -9.89 -4.87
CA SER A 29 0.48 -11.04 -5.68
C SER A 29 1.98 -11.22 -5.67
N GLY A 30 2.45 -12.46 -5.66
CA GLY A 30 3.87 -12.75 -5.78
C GLY A 30 4.27 -14.05 -5.11
N SER A 31 5.44 -14.06 -4.49
CA SER A 31 5.96 -15.22 -3.77
C SER A 31 6.94 -14.84 -2.66
N ILE A 32 7.08 -15.76 -1.72
CA ILE A 32 8.17 -15.81 -0.75
C ILE A 32 9.08 -16.96 -1.18
N PRO A 33 10.34 -16.68 -1.61
CA PRO A 33 11.29 -17.72 -2.00
C PRO A 33 11.39 -18.86 -0.99
N ALA A 34 11.44 -20.09 -1.49
CA ALA A 34 11.44 -21.35 -0.72
C ALA A 34 10.18 -21.65 0.13
N ILE A 35 9.21 -20.74 0.20
CA ILE A 35 7.95 -20.94 0.93
C ILE A 35 6.79 -21.13 -0.04
N GLY A 36 6.62 -20.23 -1.02
CA GLY A 36 5.60 -20.40 -2.06
C GLY A 36 4.93 -19.11 -2.53
N ALA A 37 3.88 -19.27 -3.33
CA ALA A 37 3.12 -18.16 -3.89
C ALA A 37 2.29 -17.44 -2.83
N VAL A 38 2.11 -16.14 -3.00
CA VAL A 38 1.28 -15.27 -2.16
C VAL A 38 0.22 -14.61 -3.02
N ALA A 39 -1.02 -14.66 -2.56
CA ALA A 39 -2.10 -13.83 -3.07
C ALA A 39 -2.92 -13.32 -1.89
N ALA A 40 -3.37 -12.08 -1.93
CA ALA A 40 -4.35 -11.59 -0.96
C ALA A 40 -5.27 -10.54 -1.58
N THR A 41 -6.44 -10.38 -1.00
CA THR A 41 -7.35 -9.26 -1.29
C THR A 41 -7.91 -8.72 0.00
N GLY A 42 -8.09 -7.41 0.08
CA GLY A 42 -8.58 -6.80 1.29
C GLY A 42 -9.04 -5.36 1.12
N ILE A 43 -9.34 -4.76 2.26
CA ILE A 43 -9.75 -3.36 2.37
C ILE A 43 -8.99 -2.70 3.51
N PHE A 44 -8.55 -1.46 3.30
CA PHE A 44 -7.96 -0.65 4.36
C PHE A 44 -8.44 0.79 4.29
N THR A 45 -8.33 1.48 5.41
CA THR A 45 -8.50 2.92 5.51
C THR A 45 -7.18 3.53 5.98
N GLN A 46 -6.75 4.56 5.27
CA GLN A 46 -5.68 5.46 5.70
C GLN A 46 -6.29 6.79 6.13
N ASP A 47 -5.94 7.30 7.31
CA ASP A 47 -6.37 8.62 7.74
C ASP A 47 -5.40 9.73 7.27
N VAL A 48 -5.75 11.00 7.53
CA VAL A 48 -4.96 12.16 7.13
C VAL A 48 -3.58 12.24 7.81
N SER A 49 -3.42 11.57 8.95
CA SER A 49 -2.12 11.48 9.64
C SER A 49 -1.22 10.40 9.03
N GLY A 50 -1.78 9.51 8.21
CA GLY A 50 -1.08 8.36 7.63
C GLY A 50 -1.28 7.07 8.41
N LYS A 51 -2.14 7.02 9.42
CA LYS A 51 -2.46 5.76 10.13
C LYS A 51 -3.30 4.87 9.24
N ILE A 52 -2.93 3.59 9.17
CA ILE A 52 -3.57 2.56 8.35
C ILE A 52 -4.24 1.53 9.26
N THR A 53 -5.46 1.14 8.93
CA THR A 53 -6.19 0.03 9.55
C THR A 53 -6.93 -0.76 8.47
N GLY A 54 -6.94 -2.08 8.56
CA GLY A 54 -7.58 -2.90 7.53
C GLY A 54 -7.66 -4.38 7.85
N LYS A 55 -8.16 -5.11 6.87
CA LYS A 55 -8.29 -6.58 6.89
C LYS A 55 -8.10 -7.16 5.50
N GLN A 56 -7.69 -8.41 5.42
CA GLN A 56 -7.52 -9.13 4.16
C GLN A 56 -7.76 -10.63 4.34
N THR A 57 -8.03 -11.31 3.24
CA THR A 57 -7.89 -12.77 3.17
C THR A 57 -6.65 -13.05 2.34
N ARG A 58 -5.73 -13.84 2.89
CA ARG A 58 -4.44 -14.19 2.29
C ARG A 58 -4.40 -15.68 1.98
N SER A 59 -3.90 -16.04 0.80
CA SER A 59 -3.40 -17.36 0.46
C SER A 59 -1.87 -17.36 0.46
N LEU A 60 -1.25 -18.25 1.21
CA LEU A 60 0.18 -18.54 1.18
C LEU A 60 0.37 -20.00 0.81
N ASN A 61 0.87 -20.26 -0.40
CA ASN A 61 1.07 -21.61 -0.91
C ASN A 61 -0.20 -22.51 -0.82
N GLY A 62 -1.38 -21.91 -0.93
CA GLY A 62 -2.67 -22.60 -0.78
C GLY A 62 -3.30 -22.48 0.61
N ASP A 63 -2.53 -22.18 1.65
CA ASP A 63 -3.05 -21.99 3.01
C ASP A 63 -3.75 -20.64 3.14
N ILE A 64 -5.01 -20.67 3.54
CA ILE A 64 -5.87 -19.48 3.65
C ILE A 64 -5.92 -18.98 5.09
N ALA A 65 -5.72 -17.68 5.29
CA ALA A 65 -5.90 -17.02 6.58
C ALA A 65 -6.59 -15.66 6.44
N ASP A 66 -7.44 -15.34 7.42
CA ASP A 66 -8.04 -14.01 7.56
C ASP A 66 -7.15 -13.12 8.45
N GLU A 67 -6.54 -12.16 7.76
CA GLU A 67 -5.67 -11.08 8.20
C GLU A 67 -6.43 -9.89 8.83
N THR A 68 -6.05 -9.38 10.01
CA THR A 68 -6.25 -7.96 10.33
C THR A 68 -4.91 -7.24 10.38
N PHE A 69 -4.88 -5.93 10.14
CA PHE A 69 -3.63 -5.20 10.18
C PHE A 69 -3.78 -3.73 10.55
N THR A 70 -2.71 -3.20 11.12
CA THR A 70 -2.54 -1.77 11.43
C THR A 70 -1.18 -1.30 10.96
N GLY A 71 -1.02 -0.01 10.70
CA GLY A 71 0.28 0.50 10.30
C GLY A 71 0.31 2.01 10.16
N THR A 72 1.39 2.48 9.57
CA THR A 72 1.58 3.89 9.21
C THR A 72 2.16 3.98 7.81
N GLY A 73 1.78 5.04 7.10
CA GLY A 73 2.29 5.39 5.79
C GLY A 73 2.72 6.84 5.73
N THR A 74 3.82 7.10 5.02
CA THR A 74 4.32 8.44 4.73
C THR A 74 4.31 8.64 3.22
N ILE A 75 3.78 9.78 2.77
CA ILE A 75 3.74 10.17 1.36
C ILE A 75 4.61 11.41 1.16
N ASN A 76 5.58 11.28 0.26
CA ASN A 76 6.47 12.35 -0.15
C ASN A 76 5.82 13.25 -1.22
N PRO A 77 6.30 14.49 -1.39
CA PRO A 77 5.80 15.42 -2.41
C PRO A 77 5.79 14.89 -3.85
N ASP A 78 6.69 13.96 -4.18
CA ASP A 78 6.82 13.31 -5.49
C ASP A 78 5.88 12.10 -5.67
N CYS A 79 4.96 11.88 -4.73
CA CYS A 79 4.00 10.77 -4.70
C CYS A 79 4.61 9.40 -4.44
N THR A 80 5.90 9.34 -4.07
CA THR A 80 6.49 8.13 -3.48
C THR A 80 6.18 8.07 -1.98
N GLY A 81 6.40 6.92 -1.37
CA GLY A 81 6.18 6.76 0.05
C GLY A 81 6.68 5.44 0.60
N THR A 82 6.53 5.30 1.90
CA THR A 82 6.77 4.05 2.61
C THR A 82 5.58 3.74 3.48
N ALA A 83 5.31 2.45 3.68
CA ALA A 83 4.33 2.00 4.66
C ALA A 83 4.92 0.87 5.51
N THR A 84 4.64 0.90 6.81
CA THR A 84 4.98 -0.19 7.74
C THR A 84 3.69 -0.76 8.30
N ILE A 85 3.46 -2.04 8.04
CA ILE A 85 2.22 -2.74 8.34
C ILE A 85 2.51 -3.90 9.30
N GLN A 86 1.83 -3.90 10.44
CA GLN A 86 1.79 -5.01 11.39
C GLN A 86 0.53 -5.82 11.12
N VAL A 87 0.69 -7.13 11.01
CA VAL A 87 -0.37 -8.05 10.59
C VAL A 87 -0.64 -9.09 11.66
N PHE A 88 -1.91 -9.32 11.92
CA PHE A 88 -2.40 -10.10 13.04
C PHE A 88 -3.37 -11.18 12.57
N GLU A 89 -3.15 -12.40 13.03
CA GLU A 89 -4.09 -13.52 12.90
C GLU A 89 -4.72 -13.79 14.27
N SER A 90 -6.05 -13.75 14.35
CA SER A 90 -6.78 -13.89 15.63
C SER A 90 -6.28 -12.95 16.75
N GLY A 91 -5.83 -11.74 16.38
CA GLY A 91 -5.31 -10.73 17.32
C GLY A 91 -3.84 -10.91 17.73
N VAL A 92 -3.15 -11.95 17.26
CA VAL A 92 -1.73 -12.20 17.52
C VAL A 92 -0.89 -11.67 16.37
N LEU A 93 0.14 -10.87 16.66
CA LEU A 93 1.08 -10.38 15.64
C LEU A 93 1.80 -11.57 15.00
N VAL A 94 1.70 -11.71 13.68
CA VAL A 94 2.37 -12.78 12.92
C VAL A 94 3.50 -12.25 12.04
N ARG A 95 3.41 -11.01 11.56
CA ARG A 95 4.47 -10.37 10.77
C ARG A 95 4.38 -8.85 10.77
N THR A 96 5.52 -8.22 10.52
CA THR A 96 5.65 -6.81 10.16
C THR A 96 6.26 -6.70 8.76
N THR A 97 5.66 -5.92 7.88
CA THR A 97 6.13 -5.71 6.50
C THR A 97 6.34 -4.23 6.21
N THR A 98 7.40 -3.90 5.50
CA THR A 98 7.60 -2.57 4.94
C THR A 98 7.39 -2.59 3.43
N LEU A 99 6.78 -1.54 2.91
CA LEU A 99 6.50 -1.36 1.49
C LEU A 99 7.13 -0.07 1.00
N ASN A 100 7.64 -0.10 -0.24
CA ASN A 100 7.84 1.11 -1.04
C ASN A 100 6.60 1.31 -1.89
N VAL A 101 5.96 2.48 -1.76
CA VAL A 101 4.66 2.78 -2.35
C VAL A 101 4.79 3.94 -3.32
N VAL A 102 4.07 3.88 -4.43
CA VAL A 102 3.87 4.98 -5.37
C VAL A 102 2.37 5.22 -5.51
N TYR A 103 1.97 6.46 -5.36
CA TYR A 103 0.60 6.92 -5.64
C TYR A 103 0.57 7.51 -7.04
N ASP A 104 -0.42 7.09 -7.83
CA ASP A 104 -0.64 7.62 -9.17
C ASP A 104 -2.13 7.88 -9.41
N ASP A 105 -2.49 8.18 -10.66
CA ASP A 105 -3.83 8.59 -11.06
C ASP A 105 -4.44 9.70 -10.17
N GLY A 106 -3.62 10.69 -9.80
CA GLY A 106 -4.04 11.77 -8.91
C GLY A 106 -4.34 11.33 -7.46
N GLY A 107 -3.71 10.24 -7.00
CA GLY A 107 -3.95 9.66 -5.68
C GLY A 107 -5.18 8.77 -5.61
N ARG A 108 -5.64 8.22 -6.74
CA ARG A 108 -6.75 7.26 -6.81
C ARG A 108 -6.30 5.81 -6.88
N GLU A 109 -5.04 5.61 -7.27
CA GLU A 109 -4.39 4.31 -7.35
C GLU A 109 -3.09 4.35 -6.53
N ALA A 110 -2.73 3.22 -5.95
CA ALA A 110 -1.47 3.02 -5.27
C ALA A 110 -0.87 1.68 -5.69
N ARG A 111 0.43 1.66 -5.93
CA ARG A 111 1.20 0.46 -6.28
C ARG A 111 2.39 0.35 -5.35
N ALA A 112 2.76 -0.86 -4.98
CA ALA A 112 3.88 -1.05 -4.07
C ALA A 112 4.61 -2.37 -4.29
N VAL A 113 5.84 -2.41 -3.79
CA VAL A 113 6.61 -3.63 -3.59
C VAL A 113 6.89 -3.80 -2.11
N PHE A 114 6.84 -5.04 -1.64
CA PHE A 114 7.28 -5.39 -0.30
C PHE A 114 8.81 -5.33 -0.25
N THR A 115 9.34 -4.44 0.59
CA THR A 115 10.79 -4.28 0.78
C THR A 115 11.30 -5.08 1.98
N SER A 116 10.41 -5.48 2.89
CA SER A 116 10.72 -6.43 3.96
C SER A 116 9.49 -7.20 4.42
N LEU A 117 9.75 -8.38 4.98
CA LEU A 117 8.80 -9.17 5.76
C LEU A 117 9.57 -9.80 6.92
N VAL A 118 9.17 -9.44 8.14
CA VAL A 118 9.76 -9.96 9.37
C VAL A 118 8.68 -10.65 10.17
N LEU A 119 8.88 -11.93 10.49
CA LEU A 119 7.96 -12.70 11.34
C LEU A 119 8.03 -12.20 12.79
N ALA A 120 7.04 -12.58 13.60
CA ALA A 120 6.95 -12.18 15.00
C ALA A 120 8.15 -12.64 15.86
N ASP A 121 8.84 -13.71 15.45
CA ASP A 121 10.06 -14.23 16.08
C ASP A 121 11.35 -13.48 15.64
N GLY A 122 11.22 -12.49 14.75
CA GLY A 122 12.34 -11.72 14.21
C GLY A 122 12.95 -12.28 12.92
N THR A 123 12.49 -13.44 12.44
CA THR A 123 12.96 -14.04 11.20
C THR A 123 12.61 -13.16 10.00
N SER A 124 13.61 -12.77 9.21
CA SER A 124 13.41 -12.02 7.97
C SER A 124 13.25 -12.98 6.79
N LEU A 125 12.19 -12.80 6.00
CA LEU A 125 11.94 -13.56 4.79
C LEU A 125 12.13 -12.68 3.55
N PRO A 126 12.77 -13.20 2.49
CA PRO A 126 12.83 -12.49 1.22
C PRO A 126 11.43 -12.36 0.60
N THR A 127 11.19 -11.29 -0.15
CA THR A 127 9.88 -11.02 -0.77
C THR A 127 10.02 -10.72 -2.25
N ILE A 128 9.18 -11.36 -3.07
CA ILE A 128 8.93 -11.00 -4.47
C ILE A 128 7.43 -10.76 -4.58
N ILE A 129 6.94 -9.69 -3.92
CA ILE A 129 5.51 -9.43 -3.76
C ILE A 129 5.19 -8.01 -4.16
N THR A 130 4.18 -7.87 -5.01
CA THR A 130 3.59 -6.60 -5.40
C THR A 130 2.25 -6.39 -4.71
N PHE A 131 1.85 -5.13 -4.64
CA PHE A 131 0.58 -4.67 -4.11
C PHE A 131 0.01 -3.64 -5.06
N GLU A 132 -1.30 -3.70 -5.28
CA GLU A 132 -2.05 -2.70 -6.03
C GLU A 132 -3.32 -2.36 -5.26
N ALA A 133 -3.68 -1.09 -5.21
CA ALA A 133 -4.88 -0.60 -4.55
C ALA A 133 -5.57 0.49 -5.35
N ARG A 134 -6.90 0.52 -5.23
CA ARG A 134 -7.77 1.56 -5.78
C ARG A 134 -8.71 2.06 -4.69
N ARG A 135 -9.06 3.33 -4.75
CA ARG A 135 -10.08 3.87 -3.84
C ARG A 135 -11.42 3.15 -4.03
N VAL A 136 -12.06 2.75 -2.94
CA VAL A 136 -13.40 2.13 -2.98
C VAL A 136 -14.45 3.14 -3.42
N PHE A 137 -14.30 4.39 -2.97
CA PHE A 137 -15.14 5.51 -3.39
C PHE A 137 -14.28 6.56 -4.09
N PRO A 138 -14.73 7.13 -5.22
CA PRO A 138 -14.06 8.27 -5.82
C PRO A 138 -14.05 9.43 -4.83
N LYS A 139 -13.00 10.25 -4.88
CA LYS A 139 -12.92 11.48 -4.08
C LYS A 139 -14.12 12.35 -4.45
N LYS A 140 -14.90 12.78 -3.45
CA LYS A 140 -15.98 13.75 -3.69
C LYS A 140 -15.34 15.02 -4.25
N SER A 141 -15.80 15.47 -5.41
CA SER A 141 -15.46 16.79 -5.92
C SER A 141 -16.13 17.80 -4.98
N ASP A 142 -15.33 18.54 -4.21
CA ASP A 142 -15.80 19.73 -3.51
C ASP A 142 -15.76 20.94 -4.46
#